data_AF-A0A137RGK3-F1
#
_entry.id   AF-A0A137RGK3-F1
#
_cell.length_a   1.000
_cell.length_b   1.000
_cell.length_c   1.000
_cell.angle_alpha   90.00
_cell.angle_beta   90.00
_cell.angle_gamma   90.00
#
_symmetry.space_group_name_H-M   'P 1'
#
loop_
_entity.id
_entity.type
_entity.pdbx_description
1 polymer ?
#
loop_
_entity_poly.entity_id
_entity_poly.type
_entity_poly.pdbx_seq_one_letter_code
_entity_poly.pdbx_strand_id
1 'polypeptide(L)'
;MERAVKNRKGKIYLDYLQNRRGQTLAAPYCVRPKKGAPVSAPLSWKEVKSGLAILDFTIKSMPQRLTEMGDWFSPVLGKGVDIAKAIDNLEA
;
A
#
# COMPACT_ATOMS: atom_id res chain seq x y z
N MET A 1 -2.27 9.67 -18.32
CA MET A 1 -2.95 9.06 -17.15
C MET A 1 -4.28 9.75 -16.95
N GLU A 2 -5.36 9.00 -16.78
CA GLU A 2 -6.70 9.55 -16.65
C GLU A 2 -7.24 9.30 -15.23
N ARG A 3 -7.70 10.36 -14.57
CA ARG A 3 -8.20 10.34 -13.19
C ARG A 3 -9.71 10.10 -13.12
N ALA A 4 -10.51 10.53 -14.08
CA ALA A 4 -11.96 10.35 -14.02
C ALA A 4 -12.34 8.89 -14.32
N VAL A 5 -13.04 8.19 -13.40
CA VAL A 5 -13.41 6.77 -13.56
C VAL A 5 -14.06 6.49 -14.91
N LYS A 6 -15.00 7.36 -15.33
CA LYS A 6 -15.72 7.28 -16.62
C LYS A 6 -14.80 7.24 -17.84
N ASN A 7 -13.66 7.91 -17.78
CA ASN A 7 -12.73 8.04 -18.90
C ASN A 7 -11.61 6.99 -18.87
N ARG A 8 -11.49 6.22 -17.78
CA ARG A 8 -10.42 5.23 -17.59
C ARG A 8 -10.62 3.92 -18.34
N LYS A 9 -11.79 3.69 -18.94
CA LYS A 9 -12.10 2.48 -19.73
C LYS A 9 -11.75 1.19 -18.99
N GLY A 10 -12.14 1.09 -17.71
CA GLY A 10 -11.88 -0.09 -16.86
C GLY A 10 -10.43 -0.24 -16.35
N LYS A 11 -9.53 0.71 -16.62
CA LYS A 11 -8.13 0.66 -16.16
C LYS A 11 -7.96 1.24 -14.76
N ILE A 12 -6.86 0.85 -14.11
CA ILE A 12 -6.42 1.39 -12.82
C ILE A 12 -5.79 2.77 -13.04
N TYR A 13 -6.07 3.69 -12.12
CA TYR A 13 -5.40 4.99 -12.06
C TYR A 13 -4.18 4.90 -11.15
N LEU A 14 -3.01 5.29 -11.66
CA LEU A 14 -1.83 5.53 -10.83
C LEU A 14 -1.92 6.96 -10.28
N ASP A 15 -2.27 7.09 -9.00
CA ASP A 15 -2.51 8.38 -8.35
C ASP A 15 -1.21 9.06 -7.89
N TYR A 16 -0.41 9.52 -8.84
CA TYR A 16 0.85 10.22 -8.57
C TYR A 16 0.66 11.59 -7.91
N LEU A 17 -0.57 12.13 -7.89
CA LEU A 17 -0.87 13.43 -7.28
C LEU A 17 -0.79 13.39 -5.74
N GLN A 18 -0.84 12.20 -5.14
CA GLN A 18 -0.67 12.00 -3.70
C GLN A 18 0.71 12.44 -3.19
N ASN A 19 1.72 12.55 -4.07
CA ASN A 19 3.05 13.05 -3.71
C ASN A 19 3.11 14.57 -3.56
N ARG A 20 2.01 15.30 -3.84
CA ARG A 20 1.96 16.76 -3.67
C ARG A 20 1.87 17.14 -2.19
N ARG A 21 2.43 18.30 -1.86
CA ARG A 21 2.34 18.88 -0.51
C ARG A 21 0.88 19.05 -0.08
N GLY A 22 0.58 18.66 1.16
CA GLY A 22 -0.75 18.81 1.78
C GLY A 22 -1.75 17.69 1.47
N GLN A 23 -1.37 16.66 0.71
CA GLN A 23 -2.20 15.47 0.54
C GLN A 23 -2.13 14.56 1.77
N THR A 24 -3.17 13.77 2.00
CA THR A 24 -3.25 12.81 3.11
C THR A 24 -3.23 11.38 2.58
N LEU A 25 -2.53 10.50 3.30
CA LEU A 25 -2.47 9.08 3.00
C LEU A 25 -2.74 8.27 4.28
N ALA A 26 -3.40 7.13 4.14
CA ALA A 26 -3.58 6.20 5.25
C ALA A 26 -2.21 5.66 5.70
N ALA A 27 -1.89 5.79 6.98
CA ALA A 27 -0.66 5.25 7.54
C ALA A 27 -0.69 3.70 7.56
N PRO A 28 0.47 3.03 7.50
CA PRO A 28 0.57 1.60 7.78
C PRO A 28 -0.10 1.25 9.10
N TYR A 29 -0.80 0.11 9.15
CA TYR A 29 -1.52 -0.39 10.32
C TYR A 29 -2.72 0.44 10.79
N CYS A 30 -3.07 1.55 10.13
CA CYS A 30 -4.26 2.30 10.51
C CYS A 30 -5.56 1.55 10.13
N VAL A 31 -6.56 1.63 11.01
CA VAL A 31 -7.92 1.12 10.77
C VAL A 31 -8.67 2.09 9.86
N ARG A 32 -9.49 1.58 8.94
CA ARG A 32 -10.30 2.38 8.01
C ARG A 32 -11.77 2.39 8.45
N PRO A 33 -12.48 3.53 8.34
CA PRO A 33 -13.89 3.64 8.68
C PRO A 33 -14.77 3.06 7.55
N LYS A 34 -14.69 1.74 7.37
CA LYS A 34 -15.47 0.96 6.40
C LYS A 34 -16.05 -0.26 7.12
N LYS A 35 -17.11 -0.84 6.54
CA LYS A 35 -17.73 -2.06 7.07
C LYS A 35 -16.65 -3.15 7.24
N GLY A 36 -16.60 -3.75 8.42
CA GLY A 36 -15.58 -4.74 8.79
C GLY A 36 -14.30 -4.16 9.39
N ALA A 37 -14.16 -2.83 9.48
CA ALA A 37 -12.99 -2.13 10.04
C ALA A 37 -11.65 -2.67 9.47
N PRO A 38 -11.45 -2.63 8.14
CA PRO A 38 -10.24 -3.15 7.53
C PRO A 38 -9.02 -2.28 7.88
N VAL A 39 -7.84 -2.88 7.85
CA VAL A 39 -6.57 -2.23 8.21
C VAL A 39 -5.73 -2.02 6.96
N SER A 40 -4.99 -0.91 6.90
CA SER A 40 -3.95 -0.67 5.90
C SER A 40 -2.74 -1.57 6.18
N ALA A 41 -2.87 -2.86 5.88
CA ALA A 41 -1.93 -3.91 6.26
C ALA A 41 -0.74 -3.98 5.29
N PRO A 42 0.50 -3.83 5.78
CA PRO A 42 1.69 -4.17 5.02
C PRO A 42 1.76 -5.68 4.73
N LEU A 43 2.13 -6.03 3.50
CA LEU A 43 2.19 -7.39 2.99
C LEU A 43 3.55 -7.65 2.35
N SER A 44 3.96 -8.91 2.35
CA SER A 44 5.08 -9.36 1.51
C SER A 44 4.63 -9.50 0.06
N TRP A 45 5.57 -9.40 -0.89
CA TRP A 45 5.28 -9.58 -2.32
C TRP A 45 4.68 -10.94 -2.67
N LYS A 46 4.96 -11.98 -1.87
CA LYS A 46 4.41 -13.34 -2.06
C LYS A 46 2.91 -13.42 -1.77
N GLU A 47 2.37 -12.44 -1.03
CA GLU A 47 0.96 -12.37 -0.66
C GLU A 47 0.13 -11.58 -1.66
N VAL A 48 0.76 -10.75 -2.49
CA VAL A 48 0.10 -9.93 -3.50
C VAL A 48 -0.22 -10.78 -4.73
N LYS A 49 -1.30 -11.56 -4.64
CA LYS A 49 -1.77 -12.48 -5.69
C LYS A 49 -3.30 -12.50 -5.79
N SER A 50 -3.81 -13.11 -6.86
CA SER A 50 -5.26 -13.25 -7.08
C SER A 50 -5.94 -13.95 -5.89
N GLY A 51 -7.10 -13.44 -5.49
CA GLY A 51 -7.85 -13.90 -4.33
C GLY A 51 -7.59 -13.11 -3.03
N LEU A 52 -6.63 -12.18 -3.03
CA LEU A 52 -6.40 -11.28 -1.89
C LEU A 52 -7.64 -10.42 -1.60
N ALA A 53 -8.18 -10.53 -0.38
CA ALA A 53 -9.34 -9.76 0.04
C ALA A 53 -9.01 -8.77 1.16
N ILE A 54 -9.56 -7.55 1.05
CA ILE A 54 -9.35 -6.49 2.05
C ILE A 54 -9.85 -6.92 3.45
N LEU A 55 -10.90 -7.74 3.50
CA LEU A 55 -11.52 -8.19 4.75
C LEU A 55 -10.74 -9.31 5.45
N ASP A 56 -9.66 -9.81 4.84
CA ASP A 56 -8.73 -10.70 5.53
C ASP A 56 -7.91 -9.92 6.59
N PHE A 57 -7.78 -8.60 6.40
CA PHE A 57 -7.00 -7.70 7.26
C PHE A 57 -7.91 -6.70 7.96
N THR A 58 -8.28 -7.00 9.19
CA THR A 58 -9.19 -6.18 10.00
C THR A 58 -8.59 -5.89 11.36
N ILE A 59 -9.21 -4.96 12.10
CA ILE A 59 -8.85 -4.69 13.50
C ILE A 59 -8.84 -5.96 14.37
N LYS A 60 -9.62 -7.00 14.00
CA LYS A 60 -9.68 -8.27 14.72
C LYS A 60 -8.61 -9.27 14.30
N SER A 61 -8.27 -9.35 13.01
CA SER A 61 -7.30 -10.33 12.50
C SER A 61 -5.85 -9.85 12.57
N MET A 62 -5.62 -8.54 12.50
CA MET A 62 -4.27 -7.97 12.45
C MET A 62 -3.38 -8.23 13.67
N PRO A 63 -3.89 -8.21 14.93
CA PRO A 63 -3.05 -8.50 16.08
C PRO A 63 -2.42 -9.90 16.02
N GLN A 64 -3.22 -10.93 15.73
CA GLN A 64 -2.72 -12.31 15.59
C GLN A 64 -1.70 -12.41 14.46
N ARG A 65 -2.01 -11.82 13.30
CA ARG A 65 -1.10 -11.81 12.14
C ARG A 65 0.24 -11.17 12.46
N LEU A 66 0.27 -10.05 13.19
CA LEU A 66 1.51 -9.39 13.60
C LEU A 66 2.36 -10.29 14.50
N THR A 67 1.74 -11.06 15.39
CA THR A 67 2.44 -12.05 16.21
C THR A 67 3.02 -13.19 15.38
N GLU A 68 2.29 -13.68 14.38
CA GLU A 68 2.70 -14.83 13.56
C GLU A 68 3.73 -14.48 12.48
N MET A 69 3.60 -13.32 11.85
CA MET A 69 4.39 -12.93 10.67
C MET A 69 5.39 -11.81 10.92
N GLY A 70 5.29 -11.10 12.05
CA GLY A 70 6.10 -9.93 12.33
C GLY A 70 5.71 -8.70 11.50
N ASP A 71 6.60 -7.70 11.53
CA ASP A 71 6.41 -6.40 10.87
C ASP A 71 7.13 -6.35 9.51
N TRP A 72 6.36 -6.57 8.44
CA TRP A 72 6.84 -6.43 7.06
C TRP A 72 7.23 -5.00 6.66
N PHE A 73 6.78 -3.98 7.39
CA PHE A 73 7.07 -2.59 7.10
C PHE A 73 8.32 -2.08 7.83
N SER A 74 8.79 -2.78 8.87
CA SER A 74 10.00 -2.43 9.64
C SER A 74 11.24 -2.05 8.80
N PRO A 75 11.52 -2.66 7.62
CA PRO A 75 12.73 -2.31 6.85
C PRO A 75 12.78 -0.86 6.36
N VAL A 76 11.63 -0.15 6.27
CA VAL A 76 11.62 1.26 5.82
C VAL A 76 12.32 2.20 6.79
N LEU A 77 12.52 1.77 8.04
CA LEU A 77 13.24 2.54 9.06
C LEU A 77 14.76 2.45 8.89
N GLY A 78 15.24 1.58 8.00
CA GLY A 78 16.65 1.38 7.70
C GLY A 78 17.21 2.41 6.73
N LYS A 79 18.26 2.00 6.00
CA LYS A 79 18.87 2.84 4.96
C LYS A 79 17.85 3.11 3.85
N GLY A 80 17.61 4.39 3.56
CA GLY A 80 16.72 4.81 2.48
C GLY A 80 17.21 4.40 1.09
N VAL A 81 16.35 4.65 0.10
CA VAL A 81 16.62 4.34 -1.31
C VAL A 81 17.21 5.56 -2.02
N ASP A 82 18.26 5.34 -2.82
CA ASP A 82 18.79 6.35 -3.73
C ASP A 82 17.92 6.42 -4.99
N ILE A 83 17.10 7.48 -5.05
CA ILE A 83 16.15 7.68 -6.15
C ILE A 83 16.88 8.04 -7.45
N ALA A 84 17.99 8.79 -7.40
CA ALA A 84 18.72 9.19 -8.59
C ALA A 84 19.30 7.95 -9.29
N LYS A 85 19.97 7.10 -8.51
CA LYS A 85 20.48 5.82 -9.02
C LYS A 85 19.36 4.90 -9.56
N ALA A 86 18.18 4.92 -8.94
CA ALA A 86 17.05 4.13 -9.42
C ALA A 86 16.53 4.62 -10.77
N ILE A 87 16.58 5.94 -11.03
CA ILE A 87 16.22 6.53 -12.32
C ILE A 87 17.26 6.16 -13.38
N ASP A 88 18.55 6.29 -13.08
CA ASP A 88 19.63 5.93 -14.01
C ASP A 88 19.51 4.47 -14.51
N ASN A 89 19.14 3.56 -13.61
CA ASN A 89 18.93 2.14 -13.95
C ASN A 89 17.69 1.88 -14.82
N LEU A 90 16.72 2.80 -14.87
CA LEU A 90 15.51 2.66 -15.71
C LEU A 90 15.71 3.21 -17.12
N GLU A 91 16.63 4.16 -17.28
CA GLU A 91 16.93 4.81 -18.56
C GLU A 91 18.04 4.09 -19.35
N ALA A 92 18.77 3.18 -18.71
CA ALA A 92 19.74 2.27 -19.32
C ALA A 92 19.07 1.10 -20.07
#